data_AF-A0A3D5VFE6-F1
#
_entry.id   AF-A0A3D5VFE6-F1
#
_cell.length_a   1.000
_cell.length_b   1.000
_cell.length_c   1.000
_cell.angle_alpha   90.00
_cell.angle_beta   90.00
_cell.angle_gamma   90.00
#
_symmetry.space_group_name_H-M   'P 1'
#
loop_
_entity.id
_entity.type
_entity.pdbx_description
1 polymer ?
#
loop_
_entity_poly.entity_id
_entity_poly.type
_entity_poly.pdbx_seq_one_letter_code
_entity_poly.pdbx_strand_id
1 'polypeptide(L)'
;MKILVTGFAPFGGEKINPAYEAVKLLPSTIAGTAIIKAELPTVFRKGAQVLQALINAHNPDAVLCIGQAGGRPVISVERVAINLQDA
;
A
#
# COMPACT_ATOMS: atom_id res chain seq x y z
N MET A 1 -7.94 -2.13 17.53
CA MET A 1 -7.65 -1.34 16.31
C MET A 1 -7.19 -2.28 15.20
N LYS A 2 -7.57 -2.00 13.96
CA LYS A 2 -7.18 -2.71 12.74
C LYS A 2 -6.59 -1.70 11.75
N ILE A 3 -5.40 -1.99 11.23
CA ILE A 3 -4.79 -1.18 10.17
C ILE A 3 -4.67 -2.02 8.91
N LEU A 4 -5.16 -1.49 7.79
CA LEU A 4 -4.91 -2.04 6.46
C LEU A 4 -3.60 -1.45 5.93
N VAL A 5 -2.60 -2.30 5.68
CA VAL A 5 -1.32 -1.91 5.09
C VAL A 5 -1.20 -2.53 3.71
N THR A 6 -0.99 -1.72 2.68
CA THR A 6 -0.93 -2.19 1.30
C THR A 6 0.45 -1.94 0.68
N GLY A 7 0.84 -2.81 -0.24
CA GLY A 7 1.94 -2.56 -1.19
C GLY A 7 1.45 -2.73 -2.63
N PHE A 8 2.27 -2.36 -3.61
CA PHE A 8 1.93 -2.53 -5.03
C PHE A 8 2.60 -3.77 -5.62
N ALA A 9 1.96 -4.33 -6.64
CA ALA A 9 2.55 -5.37 -7.49
C ALA A 9 3.78 -4.85 -8.26
N PRO A 10 4.63 -5.73 -8.80
CA PRO A 10 5.73 -5.34 -9.69
C PRO A 10 5.23 -4.59 -10.93
N PHE A 11 6.06 -3.69 -11.46
CA PHE A 11 5.77 -2.89 -12.65
C PHE A 11 7.06 -2.58 -13.41
N GLY A 12 6.96 -2.06 -14.64
CA GLY A 12 8.14 -1.66 -15.42
C GLY A 12 9.06 -2.80 -15.84
N GLY A 13 8.57 -4.04 -15.89
CA GLY A 13 9.38 -5.23 -16.18
C GLY A 13 10.11 -5.82 -14.97
N GLU A 14 9.96 -5.22 -13.79
CA GLU A 14 10.54 -5.74 -12.56
C GLU A 14 9.85 -7.01 -12.09
N LYS A 15 10.60 -7.88 -11.43
CA LYS A 15 10.08 -9.15 -10.86
C LYS A 15 9.48 -8.98 -9.47
N ILE A 16 9.88 -7.93 -8.77
CA ILE A 16 9.46 -7.65 -7.40
C ILE A 16 9.11 -6.17 -7.26
N ASN A 17 8.31 -5.87 -6.24
CA ASN A 17 8.12 -4.50 -5.75
C ASN A 17 8.51 -4.47 -4.26
N PRO A 18 9.61 -3.80 -3.89
CA PRO A 18 10.08 -3.72 -2.50
C PRO A 18 9.02 -3.22 -1.51
N ALA A 19 8.05 -2.40 -1.95
CA ALA A 19 6.97 -1.94 -1.10
C ALA A 19 6.14 -3.11 -0.56
N TYR A 20 5.70 -4.02 -1.43
CA TYR A 20 4.91 -5.17 -0.98
C TYR A 20 5.76 -6.23 -0.30
N GLU A 21 7.03 -6.42 -0.71
CA GLU A 21 7.97 -7.26 0.02
C GLU A 21 8.12 -6.82 1.48
N ALA A 22 8.27 -5.52 1.74
CA ALA A 22 8.32 -4.99 3.10
C ALA A 22 7.02 -5.21 3.89
N VAL A 23 5.86 -5.01 3.24
CA VAL A 23 4.55 -5.24 3.88
C VAL A 23 4.37 -6.70 4.29
N LYS A 24 4.81 -7.66 3.47
CA LYS A 24 4.74 -9.09 3.80
C LYS A 24 5.47 -9.42 5.11
N LEU A 25 6.60 -8.75 5.37
CA LEU A 25 7.44 -8.97 6.56
C LEU A 25 6.84 -8.42 7.87
N LEU A 26 5.81 -7.58 7.82
CA LEU A 26 5.15 -7.09 9.04
C LEU A 26 4.59 -8.25 9.87
N PRO A 27 4.62 -8.21 11.20
CA PRO A 27 3.88 -9.19 11.99
C PRO A 27 2.36 -8.99 11.81
N SER A 28 1.56 -10.01 12.11
CA SER A 28 0.09 -9.91 12.08
C SER A 28 -0.48 -8.99 13.17
N THR A 29 0.32 -8.71 14.21
CA THR A 29 -0.03 -7.82 15.31
C THR A 29 1.16 -6.95 15.69
N ILE A 30 0.95 -5.64 15.87
CA ILE A 30 1.94 -4.68 16.37
C ILE A 30 1.33 -3.91 17.53
N ALA A 31 1.93 -3.99 18.73
CA ALA A 31 1.44 -3.29 19.92
C ALA A 31 -0.08 -3.47 20.17
N GLY A 32 -0.59 -4.70 20.01
CA GLY A 32 -2.02 -5.02 20.16
C GLY A 32 -2.93 -4.59 19.00
N THR A 33 -2.38 -4.01 17.93
CA THR A 33 -3.09 -3.64 16.70
C THR A 33 -2.99 -4.73 15.66
N ALA A 34 -4.11 -5.17 15.10
CA ALA A 34 -4.12 -6.15 14.02
C ALA A 34 -3.71 -5.50 12.69
N ILE A 35 -2.82 -6.16 11.95
CA ILE A 35 -2.29 -5.71 10.67
C ILE A 35 -2.88 -6.58 9.55
N ILE A 36 -3.67 -5.95 8.70
CA ILE A 36 -4.23 -6.56 7.49
C ILE A 36 -3.33 -6.17 6.33
N LYS A 37 -2.80 -7.15 5.61
CA LYS A 37 -1.85 -6.93 4.52
C LYS A 37 -2.53 -7.20 3.18
N ALA A 38 -2.31 -6.37 2.18
CA ALA A 38 -2.82 -6.61 0.83
C ALA A 38 -1.88 -6.09 -0.26
N GLU A 39 -1.91 -6.74 -1.42
CA GLU A 39 -1.26 -6.27 -2.65
C GLU A 39 -2.25 -5.55 -3.54
N LEU A 40 -1.87 -4.39 -4.08
CA LEU A 40 -2.64 -3.63 -5.05
C LEU A 40 -2.05 -3.77 -6.45
N PRO A 41 -2.88 -3.87 -7.50
CA PRO A 41 -2.37 -3.85 -8.87
C PRO A 41 -1.82 -2.46 -9.22
N THR A 42 -0.68 -2.42 -9.92
CA THR A 42 -0.05 -1.20 -10.43
C THR A 42 -0.71 -0.76 -11.74
N VAL A 43 -2.04 -0.57 -11.69
CA VAL A 43 -2.88 -0.20 -12.83
C VAL A 43 -3.81 0.93 -12.38
N PHE A 44 -3.81 2.03 -13.14
CA PHE A 44 -4.68 3.18 -12.87
C PHE A 44 -6.13 2.77 -12.67
N ARG A 45 -6.80 3.44 -11.71
CA ARG A 45 -8.18 3.19 -11.27
C ARG A 45 -8.42 1.82 -10.63
N LYS A 46 -7.88 0.73 -11.18
CA LYS A 46 -8.03 -0.63 -10.64
C LYS A 46 -7.44 -0.75 -9.24
N GLY A 47 -6.27 -0.15 -8.98
CA GLY A 47 -5.68 -0.10 -7.64
C GLY A 47 -6.62 0.55 -6.61
N ALA A 48 -7.23 1.68 -6.97
CA ALA A 48 -8.18 2.39 -6.11
C ALA A 48 -9.47 1.59 -5.86
N GLN A 49 -9.99 0.90 -6.89
CA GLN A 49 -11.16 0.03 -6.76
C GLN A 49 -10.91 -1.14 -5.81
N VAL A 50 -9.75 -1.81 -5.93
CA VAL A 50 -9.37 -2.90 -5.03
C VAL A 50 -9.18 -2.38 -3.61
N LEU A 51 -8.51 -1.23 -3.44
CA LEU A 51 -8.34 -0.60 -2.13
C LEU A 51 -9.70 -0.29 -1.47
N GLN A 52 -10.64 0.28 -2.21
CA GLN A 52 -11.98 0.58 -1.70
C GLN A 52 -12.72 -0.69 -1.27
N ALA A 53 -12.63 -1.77 -2.05
CA ALA A 53 -13.22 -3.05 -1.70
C ALA A 53 -12.61 -3.63 -0.40
N LEU A 54 -11.29 -3.54 -0.23
CA LEU A 54 -10.61 -3.99 0.99
C LEU A 54 -11.00 -3.16 2.21
N ILE A 55 -11.12 -1.84 2.06
CA ILE A 55 -11.59 -0.95 3.13
C ILE A 55 -12.99 -1.37 3.57
N ASN A 56 -13.90 -1.57 2.62
CA ASN A 56 -15.28 -1.97 2.90
C ASN A 56 -15.34 -3.37 3.56
N ALA A 57 -14.54 -4.32 3.09
CA ALA A 57 -14.53 -5.69 3.59
C ALA A 57 -13.98 -5.82 5.02
N HIS A 58 -12.97 -5.02 5.34
CA HIS A 58 -12.25 -5.16 6.62
C HIS A 58 -12.64 -4.11 7.67
N ASN A 59 -13.27 -3.01 7.25
CA ASN A 59 -13.60 -1.86 8.07
C ASN A 59 -12.44 -1.47 9.02
N PRO A 60 -11.26 -1.11 8.47
CA PRO A 60 -10.08 -0.76 9.26
C PRO A 60 -10.23 0.64 9.86
N ASP A 61 -9.53 0.88 10.98
CA ASP A 61 -9.47 2.20 11.62
C ASP A 61 -8.52 3.15 10.89
N ALA A 62 -7.52 2.61 10.18
CA ALA A 62 -6.59 3.37 9.35
C ALA A 62 -6.09 2.54 8.16
N VAL A 63 -5.65 3.25 7.11
CA VAL A 63 -5.07 2.68 5.89
C VAL A 63 -3.69 3.29 5.66
N LEU A 64 -2.70 2.45 5.41
CA LEU A 64 -1.34 2.85 5.07
C LEU A 64 -0.93 2.23 3.73
N CYS A 65 -0.83 3.05 2.69
CA CYS A 65 -0.39 2.63 1.37
C CYS A 65 1.12 2.83 1.21
N ILE A 66 1.86 1.74 1.07
CA ILE A 66 3.31 1.76 0.84
C ILE A 66 3.59 1.71 -0.66
N GLY A 67 4.42 2.63 -1.14
CA GLY A 67 4.87 2.70 -2.53
C GLY A 67 6.39 2.74 -2.62
N GLN A 68 6.92 2.30 -3.76
CA GLN A 68 8.32 2.49 -4.11
C GLN A 68 8.48 3.82 -4.87
N ALA A 69 9.44 4.64 -4.43
CA ALA A 69 9.86 5.83 -5.14
C ALA A 69 11.36 5.72 -5.48
N GLY A 70 11.66 5.28 -6.71
CA GLY A 70 13.03 5.09 -7.18
C GLY A 70 13.88 6.35 -7.05
N GLY A 71 15.15 6.19 -6.64
CA GLY A 71 16.11 7.28 -6.48
C GLY A 71 16.00 8.06 -5.17
N ARG A 72 14.97 7.86 -4.34
CA ARG A 72 14.92 8.49 -3.00
C ARG A 72 15.87 7.76 -2.04
N PRO A 73 16.70 8.49 -1.26
CA PRO A 73 17.67 7.87 -0.35
C PRO A 73 17.07 7.42 0.99
N VAL A 74 15.83 7.83 1.29
CA VAL A 74 15.18 7.64 2.60
C VAL A 74 13.70 7.32 2.45
N ILE A 75 13.11 6.78 3.52
CA ILE A 75 11.67 6.68 3.67
C ILE A 75 11.08 8.08 3.75
N SER A 76 9.99 8.30 3.01
CA SER A 76 9.29 9.59 2.96
C SER A 76 7.81 9.38 3.29
N VAL A 77 7.23 10.34 4.00
CA VAL A 77 5.80 10.36 4.33
C VAL A 77 5.15 11.43 3.48
N GLU A 78 4.18 11.03 2.67
CA GLU A 78 3.47 11.96 1.80
C GLU A 78 2.50 12.82 2.61
N ARG A 79 2.56 14.14 2.39
CA ARG A 79 1.73 15.12 3.10
C ARG A 79 0.38 15.35 2.44
N VAL A 80 0.32 15.21 1.11
CA VAL A 80 -0.84 15.60 0.30
C VAL A 80 -0.98 14.65 -0.89
N ALA A 81 -2.22 14.33 -1.23
CA ALA A 81 -2.58 13.71 -2.51
C ALA A 81 -3.22 14.78 -3.40
N ILE A 82 -2.77 14.88 -4.65
CA ILE A 82 -3.29 15.85 -5.63
C ILE A 82 -4.33 15.19 -6.53
N ASN A 83 -5.42 15.90 -6.85
CA ASN A 83 -6.46 15.40 -7.76
C ASN A 83 -6.04 15.61 -9.23
N LEU A 84 -4.96 14.93 -9.64
CA LEU A 84 -4.41 14.95 -10.99
C LEU A 84 -3.82 13.57 -11.31
N GLN A 85 -4.07 13.07 -12.51
CA GLN A 85 -3.42 11.88 -13.05
C GLN A 85 -2.77 12.26 -14.39
N ASP A 86 -1.44 12.28 -14.43
CA ASP A 86 -0.62 12.65 -15.60
C ASP A 86 0.47 11.57 -15.78
N ALA A 87 0.55 10.96 -16.96
CA ALA A 87 1.32 9.74 -17.21
C ALA A 87 1.93 9.70 -18.60
#